data_AF-A0A8B5XLZ0-F1
#
_entry.id   AF-A0A8B5XLZ0-F1
#
_cell.length_a   1.000
_cell.length_b   1.000
_cell.length_c   1.000
_cell.angle_alpha   90.00
_cell.angle_beta   90.00
_cell.angle_gamma   90.00
#
_symmetry.space_group_name_H-M   'P 1'
#
loop_
_entity.id
_entity.type
_entity.pdbx_description
1 polymer ?
#
loop_
_entity_poly.entity_id
_entity_poly.type
_entity_poly.pdbx_seq_one_letter_code
_entity_poly.pdbx_strand_id
1 'polypeptide(L)'
;MIDVEEILSKMNPNQKINYDRVMQKMVQVWEKNEQRPTILMHVCCAPCSTYTLEYMTKYADVTIYFANSNIHPKAEYHKRAYVTKKFVSDFNERTGNNVQYLEAPYEPNEYRKLVRGLEEEPEGGDRCKVCFDYRLDKTAQVAMDLGFDYFGSALTISPHKNSQTFNSIGIDVQKIYTTHYLPS
;
A
#
# COMPACT_ATOMS: atom_id res chain seq x y z
N MET A 1 -9.79 -1.16 -15.79
CA MET A 1 -8.47 -0.86 -15.21
C MET A 1 -7.54 -2.01 -15.56
N ILE A 2 -6.26 -1.77 -15.87
CA ILE A 2 -5.32 -2.85 -16.22
C ILE A 2 -4.96 -3.64 -14.97
N ASP A 3 -5.05 -4.96 -15.03
CA ASP A 3 -4.61 -5.83 -13.94
C ASP A 3 -3.09 -6.07 -14.02
N VAL A 4 -2.43 -6.13 -12.87
CA VAL A 4 -1.02 -6.51 -12.76
C VAL A 4 -0.74 -7.89 -13.36
N GLU A 5 -1.67 -8.85 -13.24
CA GLU A 5 -1.55 -10.20 -13.81
C GLU A 5 -1.50 -10.20 -15.35
N GLU A 6 -2.13 -9.22 -16.02
CA GLU A 6 -2.05 -9.06 -17.48
C GLU A 6 -0.64 -8.68 -17.96
N ILE A 7 0.16 -8.06 -17.10
CA ILE A 7 1.56 -7.72 -17.37
C ILE A 7 2.45 -8.90 -16.99
N LEU A 8 2.24 -9.50 -15.82
CA LEU A 8 3.07 -10.59 -15.31
C LEU A 8 2.94 -11.86 -16.15
N SER A 9 1.76 -12.18 -16.68
CA SER A 9 1.54 -13.33 -17.57
C SER A 9 2.37 -13.28 -18.86
N LYS A 10 2.85 -12.10 -19.26
CA LYS A 10 3.72 -11.89 -20.44
C LYS A 10 5.20 -11.91 -20.10
N MET A 11 5.55 -12.06 -18.82
CA MET A 11 6.92 -12.08 -18.31
C MET A 11 7.43 -13.52 -18.17
N ASN A 12 8.75 -13.70 -18.26
CA ASN A 12 9.36 -15.00 -18.01
C ASN A 12 9.14 -15.42 -16.54
N PRO A 13 8.57 -16.60 -16.25
CA PRO A 13 8.25 -17.04 -14.89
C PRO A 13 9.47 -17.23 -13.99
N ASN A 14 10.66 -17.44 -14.55
CA ASN A 14 11.89 -17.70 -13.78
C ASN A 14 12.74 -16.45 -13.53
N GLN A 15 12.27 -15.26 -13.92
CA GLN A 15 13.01 -14.03 -13.71
C GLN A 15 12.58 -13.32 -12.42
N LYS A 16 13.52 -12.64 -11.76
CA LYS A 16 13.20 -11.73 -10.66
C LYS A 16 12.37 -10.56 -11.20
N ILE A 17 11.19 -10.33 -10.63
CA ILE A 17 10.27 -9.27 -11.09
C ILE A 17 10.77 -7.93 -10.58
N ASN A 18 10.89 -6.96 -11.48
CA ASN A 18 11.08 -5.56 -11.12
C ASN A 18 9.70 -4.88 -11.08
N TYR A 19 9.13 -4.75 -9.88
CA TYR A 19 7.78 -4.21 -9.68
C TYR A 19 7.66 -2.73 -10.02
N ASP A 20 8.73 -1.94 -9.91
CA ASP A 20 8.76 -0.56 -10.41
C ASP A 20 8.53 -0.52 -11.94
N ARG A 21 9.18 -1.39 -12.70
CA ARG A 21 8.92 -1.50 -14.15
C ARG A 21 7.50 -1.99 -14.47
N VAL A 22 6.93 -2.83 -13.63
CA VAL A 22 5.54 -3.29 -13.80
C VAL A 22 4.57 -2.11 -13.56
N MET A 23 4.76 -1.38 -12.47
CA MET A 23 3.99 -0.18 -12.14
C MET A 23 4.10 0.89 -13.23
N GLN A 24 5.30 1.16 -13.76
CA GLN A 24 5.50 2.07 -14.88
C GLN A 24 4.75 1.65 -16.15
N LYS A 25 4.67 0.34 -16.43
CA LYS A 25 3.86 -0.17 -17.56
C LYS A 25 2.37 0.05 -17.32
N MET A 26 1.88 -0.11 -16.09
CA MET A 26 0.48 0.19 -15.74
C MET A 26 0.19 1.68 -15.96
N VAL A 27 1.08 2.56 -15.49
CA VAL A 27 1.00 4.02 -15.72
C VAL A 27 0.93 4.34 -17.21
N GLN A 28 1.82 3.76 -18.03
CA GLN A 28 1.79 3.97 -19.49
C GLN A 28 0.46 3.56 -20.13
N VAL A 29 -0.17 2.49 -19.63
CA VAL A 29 -1.49 2.06 -20.11
C VAL A 29 -2.57 3.04 -19.68
N TRP A 30 -2.52 3.56 -18.45
CA TRP A 30 -3.45 4.60 -18.00
C TRP A 30 -3.33 5.86 -18.85
N GLU A 31 -2.11 6.35 -19.07
CA GLU A 31 -1.85 7.53 -19.91
C GLU A 31 -2.33 7.32 -21.35
N LYS A 32 -2.01 6.18 -21.96
CA LYS A 32 -2.44 5.85 -23.33
C LYS A 32 -3.96 5.82 -23.48
N ASN A 33 -4.66 5.40 -22.43
CA ASN A 33 -6.12 5.31 -22.42
C ASN A 33 -6.79 6.57 -21.86
N GLU A 34 -6.02 7.63 -21.57
CA GLU A 34 -6.50 8.86 -20.93
C GLU A 34 -7.27 8.61 -19.62
N GLN A 35 -6.83 7.58 -18.87
CA GLN A 35 -7.42 7.17 -17.60
C GLN A 35 -6.65 7.77 -16.43
N ARG A 36 -7.39 8.26 -15.44
CA ARG A 36 -6.84 8.70 -14.16
C ARG A 36 -7.48 7.88 -13.04
N PRO A 37 -6.84 6.81 -12.56
CA PRO A 37 -7.45 5.92 -11.58
C PRO A 37 -7.42 6.51 -10.17
N THR A 38 -8.31 5.99 -9.33
CA THR A 38 -8.32 6.25 -7.88
C THR A 38 -7.50 5.20 -7.15
N ILE A 39 -6.62 5.63 -6.24
CA ILE A 39 -5.69 4.73 -5.55
C ILE A 39 -5.77 4.95 -4.04
N LEU A 40 -6.05 3.87 -3.29
CA LEU A 40 -5.91 3.84 -1.84
C LEU A 40 -4.52 3.32 -1.45
N MET A 41 -3.72 4.19 -0.83
CA MET A 41 -2.33 3.89 -0.53
C MET A 41 -2.06 3.73 0.96
N HIS A 42 -1.81 2.49 1.37
CA HIS A 42 -1.44 2.15 2.74
C HIS A 42 -0.07 2.70 3.12
N VAL A 43 -0.04 3.40 4.26
CA VAL A 43 1.19 3.89 4.90
C VAL A 43 1.16 3.68 6.42
N CYS A 44 2.34 3.50 7.02
CA CYS A 44 2.48 3.40 8.47
C CYS A 44 3.25 4.57 9.10
N CYS A 45 3.68 5.54 8.29
CA CYS A 45 4.51 6.68 8.69
C CYS A 45 4.48 7.79 7.63
N ALA A 46 4.75 9.05 8.00
CA ALA A 46 4.79 10.16 7.04
C ALA A 46 5.93 10.07 6.01
N PRO A 47 7.17 9.66 6.38
CA PRO A 47 8.23 9.45 5.39
C PRO A 47 7.88 8.39 4.34
N CYS A 48 7.01 7.45 4.69
CA CYS A 48 6.58 6.38 3.80
C CYS A 48 5.81 6.95 2.60
N SER A 49 5.07 8.05 2.75
CA SER A 49 4.23 8.62 1.69
C SER A 49 4.95 9.58 0.73
N THR A 50 6.18 9.99 1.00
CA THR A 50 6.83 11.12 0.29
C THR A 50 6.99 10.85 -1.21
N TYR A 51 7.80 9.84 -1.57
CA TYR A 51 8.09 9.49 -2.96
C TYR A 51 6.83 9.03 -3.69
N THR A 52 6.00 8.21 -3.04
CA THR A 52 4.75 7.72 -3.62
C THR A 52 3.82 8.86 -4.00
N LEU A 53 3.64 9.86 -3.14
CA LEU A 53 2.79 11.01 -3.45
C LEU A 53 3.38 11.86 -4.58
N GLU A 54 4.67 12.19 -4.53
CA GLU A 54 5.30 13.03 -5.57
C GLU A 54 5.25 12.38 -6.97
N TYR A 55 5.34 11.06 -7.04
CA TYR A 55 5.27 10.34 -8.31
C TYR A 55 3.82 10.06 -8.73
N MET A 56 3.02 9.45 -7.85
CA MET A 56 1.74 8.87 -8.22
C MET A 56 0.65 9.92 -8.47
N THR A 57 0.69 11.08 -7.80
CA THR A 57 -0.30 12.14 -8.04
C THR A 57 -0.22 12.74 -9.45
N LYS A 58 0.87 12.51 -10.19
CA LYS A 58 0.96 12.89 -11.60
C LYS A 58 0.00 12.07 -12.47
N TYR A 59 -0.24 10.81 -12.12
CA TYR A 59 -0.92 9.84 -12.96
C TYR A 59 -2.28 9.39 -12.41
N ALA A 60 -2.54 9.60 -11.11
CA ALA A 60 -3.70 9.07 -10.43
C ALA A 60 -4.19 9.97 -9.29
N ASP A 61 -5.44 9.77 -8.87
CA ASP A 61 -6.04 10.41 -7.71
C ASP A 61 -5.77 9.58 -6.47
N VAL A 62 -4.90 10.09 -5.59
CA VAL A 62 -4.36 9.33 -4.47
C VAL A 62 -5.06 9.69 -3.17
N THR A 63 -5.44 8.66 -2.42
CA THR A 63 -5.85 8.76 -1.02
C THR A 63 -4.85 8.00 -0.15
N ILE A 64 -4.30 8.68 0.87
CA ILE A 64 -3.44 8.04 1.87
C ILE A 64 -4.30 7.35 2.92
N TYR A 65 -4.04 6.08 3.16
CA TYR A 65 -4.64 5.29 4.22
C TYR A 65 -3.59 4.99 5.30
N PHE A 66 -3.71 5.64 6.46
CA PHE A 66 -2.87 5.37 7.60
C PHE A 66 -3.42 4.18 8.39
N ALA A 67 -2.71 3.05 8.36
CA ALA A 67 -3.08 1.87 9.12
C ALA A 67 -1.84 1.16 9.65
N ASN A 68 -1.79 0.87 10.95
CA ASN A 68 -0.80 -0.04 11.52
C ASN A 68 -1.11 -0.33 13.00
N SER A 69 -1.96 -1.32 13.25
CA SER A 69 -2.33 -1.74 14.61
C SER A 69 -1.18 -2.37 15.42
N ASN A 70 -0.03 -2.65 14.79
CA ASN A 70 1.18 -3.11 15.49
C ASN A 70 1.95 -1.95 16.18
N ILE A 71 1.65 -0.68 15.88
CA ILE A 71 2.35 0.43 16.53
C ILE A 71 1.98 0.46 18.00
N HIS A 72 2.99 0.38 18.85
CA HIS A 72 2.87 0.48 20.30
C HIS A 72 3.93 1.43 20.86
N PRO A 73 3.61 2.20 21.91
CA PRO A 73 2.30 2.31 22.58
C PRO A 73 1.27 3.11 21.76
N LYS A 74 -0.01 3.13 22.19
CA LYS A 74 -1.11 3.83 21.50
C LYS A 74 -0.81 5.31 21.20
N ALA A 75 -0.09 5.99 22.10
CA ALA A 75 0.34 7.37 21.89
C ALA A 75 1.23 7.53 20.64
N GLU A 76 2.08 6.55 20.34
CA GLU A 76 2.94 6.57 19.14
C GLU A 76 2.11 6.37 17.86
N TYR A 77 1.06 5.55 17.91
CA TYR A 77 0.12 5.40 16.77
C TYR A 77 -0.51 6.75 16.41
N HIS A 78 -1.12 7.42 17.40
CA HIS A 78 -1.79 8.70 17.16
C HIS A 78 -0.81 9.81 16.76
N LYS A 79 0.40 9.81 17.34
CA LYS A 79 1.44 10.75 16.92
C LYS A 79 1.80 10.57 15.45
N ARG A 80 2.02 9.32 15.00
CA ARG A 80 2.34 9.05 13.59
C ARG A 80 1.17 9.38 12.67
N ALA A 81 -0.05 9.03 13.06
CA ALA A 81 -1.26 9.36 12.32
C ALA A 81 -1.40 10.87 12.11
N TYR A 82 -1.24 11.64 13.19
CA TYR A 82 -1.27 13.10 13.14
C TYR A 82 -0.19 13.67 12.23
N VAL A 83 1.05 13.20 12.34
CA VAL A 83 2.16 13.66 11.49
C VAL A 83 1.93 13.31 10.03
N THR A 84 1.40 12.12 9.72
CA THR A 84 1.03 11.73 8.35
C THR A 84 -0.08 12.62 7.80
N LYS A 85 -1.14 12.86 8.58
CA LYS A 85 -2.24 13.75 8.19
C LYS A 85 -1.74 15.17 7.89
N LYS A 86 -0.89 15.71 8.77
CA LYS A 86 -0.26 17.02 8.58
C LYS A 86 0.61 17.04 7.32
N PHE A 87 1.42 16.00 7.10
CA PHE A 87 2.24 15.90 5.90
C PHE A 87 1.42 15.93 4.60
N VAL A 88 0.29 15.21 4.55
CA VAL A 88 -0.61 15.24 3.40
C VAL A 88 -1.18 16.66 3.18
N SER A 89 -1.60 17.34 4.25
CA SER A 89 -2.07 18.72 4.18
C SER A 89 -1.00 19.68 3.65
N ASP A 90 0.20 19.65 4.23
CA ASP A 90 1.32 20.51 3.84
C ASP A 90 1.77 20.21 2.38
N PHE A 91 1.70 18.94 1.96
CA PHE A 91 1.97 18.53 0.57
C PHE A 91 0.98 19.14 -0.41
N ASN A 92 -0.32 19.06 -0.10
CA ASN A 92 -1.37 19.64 -0.94
C ASN A 92 -1.20 21.17 -1.07
N GLU A 93 -0.98 21.87 0.06
CA GLU A 93 -0.74 23.32 0.07
C GLU A 93 0.46 23.72 -0.80
N ARG A 94 1.58 22.97 -0.68
CA ARG A 94 2.81 23.27 -1.41
C ARG A 94 2.72 22.97 -2.90
N THR A 95 1.94 21.98 -3.30
CA THR A 95 1.97 21.43 -4.68
C THR A 95 0.70 21.72 -5.48
N GLY A 96 -0.37 22.18 -4.85
CA GLY A 96 -1.69 22.32 -5.46
C GLY A 96 -2.41 20.99 -5.72
N ASN A 97 -1.90 19.86 -5.21
CA ASN A 97 -2.57 18.56 -5.28
C ASN A 97 -3.75 18.48 -4.30
N ASN A 98 -4.63 17.49 -4.52
CA ASN A 98 -5.78 17.23 -3.67
C ASN A 98 -5.78 15.79 -3.11
N VAL A 99 -4.68 15.41 -2.46
CA VAL A 99 -4.52 14.08 -1.84
C VAL A 99 -5.42 13.99 -0.61
N GLN A 100 -6.25 12.95 -0.53
CA GLN A 100 -7.10 12.72 0.64
C GLN A 100 -6.37 11.89 1.72
N TYR A 101 -6.86 11.95 2.95
CA TYR A 101 -6.33 11.18 4.08
C TYR A 101 -7.45 10.42 4.79
N LEU A 102 -7.21 9.13 5.03
CA LEU A 102 -8.05 8.22 5.80
C LEU A 102 -7.21 7.55 6.89
N GLU A 103 -7.80 7.35 8.06
CA GLU A 103 -7.16 6.69 9.20
C GLU A 103 -7.94 5.44 9.57
N ALA A 104 -7.24 4.31 9.72
CA ALA A 104 -7.82 3.07 10.19
C ALA A 104 -8.16 3.13 11.69
N PRO A 105 -9.14 2.33 12.16
CA PRO A 105 -9.27 2.06 13.58
C PRO A 105 -7.97 1.47 14.17
N TYR A 106 -7.60 1.89 15.38
CA TYR A 106 -6.46 1.32 16.10
C TYR A 106 -6.89 0.06 16.86
N GLU A 107 -6.68 -1.11 16.24
CA GLU A 107 -7.15 -2.42 16.74
C GLU A 107 -5.99 -3.38 17.08
N PRO A 108 -5.16 -3.07 18.10
CA PRO A 108 -3.97 -3.87 18.41
C PRO A 108 -4.30 -5.30 18.87
N ASN A 109 -5.49 -5.50 19.47
CA ASN A 109 -5.91 -6.82 19.94
C ASN A 109 -6.19 -7.79 18.78
N GLU A 110 -6.69 -7.30 17.65
CA GLU A 110 -6.88 -8.11 16.44
C GLU A 110 -5.52 -8.56 15.90
N TYR A 111 -4.60 -7.62 15.73
CA TYR A 111 -3.24 -7.92 15.27
C TYR A 111 -2.53 -8.93 16.18
N ARG A 112 -2.59 -8.75 17.51
CA ARG A 112 -1.97 -9.67 18.48
C ARG A 112 -2.52 -11.09 18.38
N LYS A 113 -3.80 -11.27 18.07
CA LYS A 113 -4.38 -12.61 17.87
C LYS A 113 -3.80 -13.29 16.62
N LEU A 114 -3.61 -12.53 15.54
CA LEU A 114 -3.08 -13.05 14.28
C LEU A 114 -1.61 -13.47 14.37
N VAL A 115 -0.80 -12.75 15.14
CA VAL A 115 0.64 -13.05 15.30
C VAL A 115 0.96 -13.96 16.49
N ARG A 116 -0.06 -14.53 17.13
CA ARG A 116 0.12 -15.39 18.30
C ARG A 116 0.95 -16.63 17.93
N GLY A 117 1.99 -16.90 18.70
CA GLY A 117 2.96 -17.96 18.44
C GLY A 117 4.10 -17.58 17.49
N LEU A 118 4.11 -16.34 16.96
CA LEU A 118 5.16 -15.78 16.10
C LEU A 118 5.84 -14.57 16.76
N GLU A 119 5.69 -14.38 18.07
CA GLU A 119 6.15 -13.19 18.79
C GLU A 119 7.67 -13.00 18.72
N GLU A 120 8.40 -14.11 18.76
CA GLU A 120 9.86 -14.17 18.77
C GLU A 120 10.48 -14.28 17.36
N GLU A 121 9.66 -14.34 16.31
CA GLU A 121 10.15 -14.41 14.93
C GLU A 121 10.98 -13.16 14.58
N PRO A 122 12.17 -13.33 13.95
CA PRO A 122 13.00 -12.21 13.57
C PRO A 122 12.33 -11.35 12.49
N GLU A 123 12.82 -10.13 12.33
CA GLU A 123 12.44 -9.27 11.22
C GLU A 123 12.74 -9.99 9.88
N GLY A 124 11.76 -10.02 8.98
CA GLY A 124 11.84 -10.78 7.72
C GLY A 124 11.41 -12.26 7.83
N GLY A 125 11.14 -12.76 9.05
CA GLY A 125 10.59 -14.10 9.30
C GLY A 125 9.08 -14.20 9.04
N ASP A 126 8.46 -15.28 9.52
CA ASP A 126 7.07 -15.60 9.16
C ASP A 126 6.06 -14.58 9.71
N ARG A 127 6.36 -13.96 10.85
CA ARG A 127 5.56 -12.83 11.38
C ARG A 127 5.42 -11.69 10.37
N CYS A 128 6.43 -11.42 9.55
CA CYS A 128 6.34 -10.35 8.56
C CYS A 128 5.31 -10.66 7.47
N LYS A 129 5.19 -11.93 7.05
CA LYS A 129 4.18 -12.34 6.05
C LYS A 129 2.77 -12.11 6.58
N VAL A 130 2.48 -12.58 7.79
CA VAL A 130 1.19 -12.35 8.46
C VAL A 130 0.89 -10.85 8.61
N CYS A 131 1.91 -10.06 8.93
CA CYS A 131 1.77 -8.61 9.07
C CYS A 131 1.46 -7.91 7.73
N PHE A 132 2.07 -8.35 6.63
CA PHE A 132 1.80 -7.80 5.30
C PHE A 132 0.41 -8.17 4.81
N ASP A 133 0.06 -9.45 4.94
CA ASP A 133 -1.24 -10.00 4.59
C ASP A 133 -2.37 -9.23 5.31
N TYR A 134 -2.30 -9.14 6.64
CA TYR A 134 -3.25 -8.38 7.44
C TYR A 134 -3.43 -6.92 6.98
N ARG A 135 -2.32 -6.23 6.62
CA ARG A 135 -2.37 -4.83 6.20
C ARG A 135 -2.95 -4.68 4.80
N LEU A 136 -2.55 -5.55 3.88
CA LEU A 136 -3.03 -5.53 2.50
C LEU A 136 -4.49 -5.93 2.41
N ASP A 137 -4.91 -6.95 3.15
CA ASP A 137 -6.30 -7.40 3.25
C ASP A 137 -7.22 -6.27 3.76
N LYS A 138 -6.88 -5.64 4.89
CA LYS A 138 -7.63 -4.48 5.42
C LYS A 138 -7.67 -3.31 4.41
N THR A 139 -6.58 -3.07 3.70
CA THR A 139 -6.51 -1.98 2.70
C THR A 139 -7.37 -2.32 1.48
N ALA A 140 -7.33 -3.56 1.00
CA ALA A 140 -8.14 -4.03 -0.13
C ALA A 140 -9.63 -3.99 0.19
N GLN A 141 -10.02 -4.40 1.40
CA GLN A 141 -11.39 -4.30 1.89
C GLN A 141 -11.89 -2.84 1.88
N VAL A 142 -11.13 -1.91 2.48
CA VAL A 142 -11.50 -0.49 2.48
C VAL A 142 -11.52 0.10 1.08
N ALA A 143 -10.59 -0.30 0.22
CA ALA A 143 -10.54 0.14 -1.18
C ALA A 143 -11.80 -0.33 -1.94
N MET A 144 -12.19 -1.59 -1.78
CA MET A 144 -13.42 -2.13 -2.37
C MET A 144 -14.67 -1.41 -1.85
N ASP A 145 -14.80 -1.25 -0.53
CA ASP A 145 -15.97 -0.63 0.11
C ASP A 145 -16.18 0.82 -0.31
N LEU A 146 -15.08 1.55 -0.55
CA LEU A 146 -15.09 2.94 -0.98
C LEU A 146 -14.98 3.12 -2.51
N GLY A 147 -14.92 2.02 -3.27
CA GLY A 147 -14.92 2.06 -4.73
C GLY A 147 -13.62 2.54 -5.39
N PHE A 148 -12.47 2.30 -4.75
CA PHE A 148 -11.16 2.59 -5.35
C PHE A 148 -10.78 1.58 -6.43
N ASP A 149 -10.20 2.07 -7.52
CA ASP A 149 -9.71 1.24 -8.63
C ASP A 149 -8.56 0.33 -8.20
N TYR A 150 -7.65 0.89 -7.39
CA TYR A 150 -6.49 0.17 -6.87
C TYR A 150 -6.27 0.37 -5.38
N PHE A 151 -5.67 -0.64 -4.75
CA PHE A 151 -5.05 -0.56 -3.45
C PHE A 151 -3.55 -0.89 -3.55
N GLY A 152 -2.74 -0.34 -2.64
CA GLY A 152 -1.33 -0.72 -2.56
C GLY A 152 -0.69 -0.21 -1.28
N SER A 153 0.63 -0.32 -1.16
CA SER A 153 1.34 0.21 -0.01
C SER A 153 2.72 0.77 -0.33
N ALA A 154 3.06 1.88 0.33
CA ALA A 154 4.40 2.46 0.28
C ALA A 154 5.46 1.71 1.11
N LEU A 155 5.11 0.57 1.73
CA LEU A 155 6.05 -0.27 2.49
C LEU A 155 7.13 -0.91 1.61
N THR A 156 6.84 -1.08 0.33
CA THR A 156 7.73 -1.64 -0.70
C THR A 156 9.00 -0.81 -0.93
N ILE A 157 8.96 0.48 -0.58
CA ILE A 157 10.11 1.40 -0.67
C ILE A 157 11.18 1.08 0.39
N SER A 158 10.81 0.41 1.50
CA SER A 158 11.74 0.16 2.59
C SER A 158 12.81 -0.87 2.19
N PRO A 159 14.11 -0.57 2.31
CA PRO A 159 15.19 -1.52 1.99
C PRO A 159 15.22 -2.72 2.95
N HIS A 160 14.56 -2.61 4.10
CA HIS A 160 14.47 -3.67 5.11
C HIS A 160 13.31 -4.63 4.86
N LYS A 161 12.43 -4.33 3.89
CA LYS A 161 11.25 -5.15 3.59
C LYS A 161 11.48 -5.89 2.27
N ASN A 162 11.14 -7.17 2.26
CA ASN A 162 11.24 -7.98 1.05
C ASN A 162 10.10 -7.61 0.09
N SER A 163 10.38 -6.71 -0.86
CA SER A 163 9.40 -6.24 -1.85
C SER A 163 8.86 -7.37 -2.73
N GLN A 164 9.62 -8.45 -2.97
CA GLN A 164 9.12 -9.59 -3.73
C GLN A 164 8.00 -10.30 -2.98
N THR A 165 8.23 -10.59 -1.69
CA THR A 165 7.23 -11.21 -0.82
C THR A 165 6.01 -10.31 -0.65
N PHE A 166 6.23 -9.01 -0.43
CA PHE A 166 5.14 -8.06 -0.24
C PHE A 166 4.21 -7.99 -1.46
N ASN A 167 4.77 -7.84 -2.66
CA ASN A 167 3.97 -7.78 -3.88
C ASN A 167 3.30 -9.10 -4.22
N SER A 168 3.95 -10.24 -3.95
CA SER A 168 3.31 -11.56 -4.11
C SER A 168 2.06 -11.67 -3.24
N ILE A 169 2.14 -11.25 -1.97
CA ILE A 169 0.99 -11.24 -1.06
C ILE A 169 -0.10 -10.28 -1.59
N GLY A 170 0.27 -9.10 -2.08
CA GLY A 170 -0.70 -8.15 -2.64
C GLY A 170 -1.47 -8.71 -3.84
N ILE A 171 -0.79 -9.41 -4.74
CA ILE A 171 -1.41 -10.09 -5.88
C ILE A 171 -2.32 -11.22 -5.41
N ASP A 172 -1.94 -11.97 -4.37
CA ASP A 172 -2.80 -13.03 -3.83
C ASP A 172 -4.04 -12.45 -3.12
N VAL A 173 -3.89 -11.36 -2.36
CA VAL A 173 -5.00 -10.63 -1.74
C VAL A 173 -5.97 -10.13 -2.80
N GLN A 174 -5.49 -9.58 -3.93
CA GLN A 174 -6.36 -9.04 -4.98
C GLN A 174 -7.40 -10.07 -5.46
N LYS A 175 -7.06 -11.37 -5.48
CA LYS A 175 -7.96 -12.44 -5.99
C LYS A 175 -9.25 -12.59 -5.18
N ILE A 176 -9.28 -12.04 -3.98
CA ILE A 176 -10.42 -12.11 -3.06
C ILE A 176 -11.34 -10.89 -3.23
N TYR A 177 -10.83 -9.80 -3.81
CA TYR A 177 -11.50 -8.51 -3.90
C TYR A 177 -11.75 -8.09 -5.36
N THR A 178 -12.66 -7.13 -5.57
CA THR A 178 -12.91 -6.57 -6.91
C THR A 178 -12.03 -5.37 -7.25
N THR A 179 -11.23 -4.89 -6.29
CA THR A 179 -10.24 -3.82 -6.47
C THR A 179 -8.89 -4.42 -6.85
N HIS A 180 -8.10 -3.72 -7.67
CA HIS A 180 -6.86 -4.26 -8.22
C HIS A 180 -5.66 -3.91 -7.33
N TYR A 181 -4.66 -4.79 -7.25
CA TYR A 181 -3.43 -4.47 -6.53
C TYR A 181 -2.50 -3.59 -7.39
N LEU A 182 -1.98 -2.53 -6.79
CA LEU A 182 -0.94 -1.69 -7.37
C LEU A 182 0.44 -2.18 -6.88
N PRO A 183 1.24 -2.81 -7.74
CA PRO A 183 2.60 -3.19 -7.39
C PRO A 183 3.49 -1.96 -7.16
N SER A 184 4.45 -2.08 -6.25
CA SER A 184 5.47 -1.04 -6.01
C SER A 184 6.79 -1.60 -5.48
#